data_AF-A0A8T2TVD8-F1
#
_entry.id   AF-A0A8T2TVD8-F1
#
_cell.length_a   1.000
_cell.length_b   1.000
_cell.length_c   1.000
_cell.angle_alpha   90.00
_cell.angle_beta   90.00
_cell.angle_gamma   90.00
#
_symmetry.space_group_name_H-M   'P 1'
#
loop_
_entity.id
_entity.type
_entity.pdbx_description
1 polymer ?
#
loop_
_entity_poly.entity_id
_entity_poly.type
_entity_poly.pdbx_seq_one_letter_code
_entity_poly.pdbx_strand_id
1 'polypeptide(L)'
;MCRRRKHKEELELLKEKLRASGSKFGLPAVSVEELNEQIQKLECKQTQTTLPIDEEKRVIVQTKRLKKSRDSLHGHDFQIEQDQGARAELIDLIKKDNQELNNLKTQQERQCLILANNYEKESTIALDISTLEQERNEAYEQ
;
A
#
# COMPACT_ATOMS: atom_id res chain seq x y z
N MET A 1 -1.16 9.00 -27.46
CA MET A 1 -0.79 7.57 -27.63
C MET A 1 0.27 7.04 -26.63
N CYS A 2 0.80 7.81 -25.67
CA CYS A 2 2.04 7.40 -24.95
C CYS A 2 1.92 6.94 -23.47
N ARG A 3 0.79 7.10 -22.77
CA ARG A 3 0.72 6.72 -21.32
C ARG A 3 0.60 5.21 -21.10
N ARG A 4 -0.20 4.51 -21.91
CA ARG A 4 -0.39 3.05 -21.78
C ARG A 4 0.87 2.23 -22.09
N ARG A 5 1.73 2.71 -22.99
CA ARG A 5 3.03 2.05 -23.30
C ARG A 5 4.01 2.20 -22.13
N LYS A 6 4.16 3.42 -21.60
CA LYS A 6 5.02 3.69 -20.42
C LYS A 6 4.62 2.87 -19.20
N HIS A 7 3.32 2.78 -18.90
CA HIS A 7 2.85 1.97 -17.77
C HIS A 7 3.11 0.46 -17.98
N LYS A 8 3.03 -0.04 -19.23
CA LYS A 8 3.39 -1.43 -19.53
C LYS A 8 4.89 -1.68 -19.34
N GLU A 9 5.74 -0.77 -19.81
CA GLU A 9 7.19 -0.86 -19.67
C GLU A 9 7.62 -0.80 -18.20
N GLU A 10 7.03 0.09 -17.40
CA GLU A 10 7.27 0.17 -15.96
C GLU A 10 6.83 -1.09 -15.21
N LEU A 11 5.70 -1.69 -15.62
CA LEU A 11 5.17 -2.91 -15.02
C LEU A 11 6.03 -4.14 -15.35
N GLU A 12 6.55 -4.24 -16.57
CA GLU A 12 7.52 -5.29 -16.95
C GLU A 12 8.85 -5.13 -16.21
N LEU A 13 9.35 -3.90 -16.07
CA LEU A 13 10.56 -3.62 -15.30
C LEU A 13 10.39 -3.98 -13.80
N LEU A 14 9.21 -3.75 -13.25
CA LEU A 14 8.85 -4.15 -11.88
C LEU A 14 8.80 -5.66 -11.73
N LYS A 15 8.16 -6.39 -12.66
CA LYS A 15 8.14 -7.87 -12.66
C LYS A 15 9.54 -8.47 -12.76
N GLU A 16 10.41 -7.87 -13.57
CA GLU A 16 11.79 -8.32 -13.75
C GLU A 16 12.62 -8.09 -12.48
N LYS A 17 12.47 -6.92 -11.84
CA LYS A 17 13.04 -6.64 -10.51
C LYS A 17 12.51 -7.60 -9.44
N LEU A 18 11.23 -7.95 -9.49
CA LEU A 18 10.60 -8.89 -8.55
C LEU A 18 11.16 -10.31 -8.71
N ARG A 19 11.30 -10.79 -9.96
CA ARG A 19 11.96 -12.06 -10.29
C ARG A 19 13.42 -12.08 -9.82
N ALA A 20 14.15 -10.99 -10.04
CA ALA A 20 15.53 -10.85 -9.57
C ALA A 20 15.62 -10.80 -8.03
N SER A 21 14.63 -10.23 -7.33
CA SER A 21 14.58 -10.24 -5.87
C SER A 21 14.21 -11.60 -5.29
N GLY A 22 13.37 -12.39 -5.96
CA GLY A 22 13.06 -13.77 -5.53
C GLY A 22 14.33 -14.62 -5.39
N SER A 23 15.28 -14.46 -6.31
CA SER A 23 16.61 -15.08 -6.24
C SER A 23 17.44 -14.62 -5.02
N LYS A 24 17.30 -13.37 -4.57
CA LYS A 24 17.97 -12.86 -3.35
C LYS A 24 17.40 -13.45 -2.07
N PHE A 25 16.12 -13.82 -2.05
CA PHE A 25 15.47 -14.50 -0.91
C PHE A 25 15.59 -16.03 -0.98
N GLY A 26 16.33 -16.56 -1.96
CA GLY A 26 16.46 -18.00 -2.18
C GLY A 26 15.17 -18.67 -2.67
N LEU A 27 14.21 -17.87 -3.15
CA LEU A 27 12.93 -18.37 -3.64
C LEU A 27 13.06 -18.83 -5.11
N PRO A 28 12.51 -19.99 -5.46
CA PRO A 28 12.58 -20.52 -6.82
C PRO A 28 11.79 -19.63 -7.79
N ALA A 29 12.31 -19.43 -9.00
CA ALA A 29 11.61 -18.69 -10.06
C ALA A 29 10.55 -19.55 -10.81
N VAL A 30 10.06 -20.61 -10.17
CA VAL A 30 9.21 -21.67 -10.74
C VAL A 30 7.96 -21.78 -9.85
N SER A 31 6.81 -22.10 -10.43
CA SER A 31 5.56 -22.19 -9.67
C SER A 31 5.50 -23.45 -8.80
N VAL A 32 4.60 -23.46 -7.81
CA VAL A 32 4.33 -24.64 -6.97
C VAL A 32 3.84 -25.82 -7.82
N GLU A 33 3.02 -25.55 -8.84
CA GLU A 33 2.54 -26.56 -9.79
C GLU A 33 3.70 -27.16 -10.59
N GLU A 34 4.59 -26.34 -11.12
CA GLU A 34 5.76 -26.79 -11.89
C GLU A 34 6.71 -27.64 -11.02
N LEU A 35 6.87 -27.31 -9.74
CA LEU A 35 7.63 -28.12 -8.79
C LEU A 35 6.93 -29.45 -8.48
N ASN A 36 5.61 -29.47 -8.34
CA ASN A 36 4.83 -30.69 -8.11
C ASN A 36 4.91 -31.65 -9.31
N GLU A 37 4.81 -31.15 -10.53
CA GLU A 37 4.98 -31.98 -11.73
C GLU A 37 6.37 -32.63 -11.81
N GLN A 38 7.42 -31.87 -11.44
CA GLN A 38 8.79 -32.38 -11.44
C GLN A 38 8.99 -33.45 -10.35
N ILE A 39 8.43 -33.24 -9.16
CA ILE A 39 8.43 -34.23 -8.08
C ILE A 39 7.73 -35.51 -8.56
N GLN A 40 6.54 -35.39 -9.17
CA GLN A 40 5.77 -36.53 -9.65
C GLN A 40 6.53 -37.31 -10.74
N LYS A 41 7.18 -36.61 -11.68
CA LYS A 41 8.03 -37.25 -12.71
C LYS A 41 9.19 -38.04 -12.09
N LEU A 42 9.85 -37.49 -11.08
CA LEU A 42 10.95 -38.17 -10.38
C LEU A 42 10.45 -39.36 -9.55
N GLU A 43 9.31 -39.22 -8.86
CA GLU A 43 8.68 -40.29 -8.10
C GLU A 43 8.25 -41.45 -9.03
N CYS A 44 7.64 -41.15 -10.18
CA CYS A 44 7.31 -42.14 -11.20
C CYS A 44 8.56 -42.86 -11.73
N LYS A 45 9.64 -42.11 -12.03
CA LYS A 45 10.91 -42.71 -12.45
C LYS A 45 11.48 -43.66 -11.37
N GLN A 46 11.29 -43.32 -10.10
CA GLN A 46 11.73 -44.15 -8.99
C GLN A 46 10.90 -45.43 -8.82
N THR A 47 9.58 -45.38 -9.08
CA THR A 47 8.69 -46.53 -8.93
C THR A 47 8.67 -47.45 -10.14
N GLN A 48 8.87 -46.92 -11.35
CA GLN A 48 8.64 -47.64 -12.61
C GLN A 48 9.92 -48.15 -13.29
N THR A 49 11.10 -47.73 -12.84
CA THR A 49 12.38 -48.15 -13.42
C THR A 49 13.37 -48.57 -12.34
N THR A 50 14.03 -49.71 -12.56
CA THR A 50 15.16 -50.15 -11.73
C THR A 50 16.34 -49.24 -12.05
N LEU A 51 16.69 -48.37 -11.10
CA LEU A 51 17.81 -47.45 -11.22
C LEU A 51 19.08 -48.06 -10.60
N PRO A 52 20.26 -47.79 -11.15
CA PRO A 52 21.52 -48.01 -10.43
C PRO A 52 21.52 -47.25 -9.09
N ILE A 53 22.16 -47.82 -8.06
CA ILE A 53 22.17 -47.28 -6.68
C ILE A 53 22.59 -45.80 -6.65
N ASP A 54 23.54 -45.39 -7.49
CA ASP A 54 24.03 -44.01 -7.54
C ASP A 54 23.04 -43.04 -8.21
N GLU A 55 22.23 -43.53 -9.14
CA GLU A 55 21.12 -42.74 -9.70
C GLU A 55 19.97 -42.65 -8.72
N GLU A 56 19.64 -43.74 -8.01
CA GLU A 56 18.59 -43.76 -7.01
C GLU A 56 18.88 -42.77 -5.87
N LYS A 57 20.13 -42.77 -5.35
CA LYS A 57 20.57 -41.77 -4.36
C LYS A 57 20.43 -40.34 -4.88
N ARG A 58 20.78 -40.09 -6.15
CA ARG A 58 20.65 -38.75 -6.77
C ARG A 58 19.19 -38.32 -6.88
N VAL A 59 18.31 -39.21 -7.35
CA VAL A 59 16.86 -38.95 -7.47
C VAL A 59 16.24 -38.67 -6.10
N ILE A 60 16.62 -39.41 -5.05
CA ILE A 60 16.16 -39.16 -3.67
C ILE A 60 16.57 -37.75 -3.20
N VAL A 61 17.84 -37.38 -3.40
CA VAL A 61 18.35 -36.06 -3.00
C VAL A 61 17.65 -34.95 -3.77
N GLN A 62 17.47 -35.12 -5.08
CA GLN A 62 16.79 -34.16 -5.94
C GLN A 62 15.32 -33.97 -5.54
N THR A 63 14.61 -35.06 -5.29
CA THR A 63 13.21 -35.03 -4.83
C THR A 63 13.08 -34.33 -3.48
N LYS A 64 13.99 -34.61 -2.53
CA LYS A 64 14.03 -33.91 -1.24
C LYS A 64 14.27 -32.41 -1.39
N ARG A 65 15.17 -32.00 -2.31
CA ARG A 65 15.42 -30.58 -2.58
C ARG A 65 14.19 -29.89 -3.18
N LEU A 66 13.53 -30.51 -4.15
CA LEU A 66 12.31 -29.97 -4.77
C LEU A 66 11.16 -29.85 -3.77
N LYS A 67 10.98 -30.84 -2.88
CA LYS A 67 9.96 -30.76 -1.80
C LYS A 67 10.22 -29.59 -0.85
N LYS A 68 11.46 -29.40 -0.40
CA LYS A 68 11.83 -28.23 0.43
C LYS A 68 11.56 -26.91 -0.30
N SER A 69 11.95 -26.85 -1.57
CA SER A 69 11.76 -25.70 -2.44
C SER A 69 10.28 -25.32 -2.59
N ARG A 70 9.42 -26.33 -2.76
CA ARG A 70 7.96 -26.18 -2.83
C ARG A 70 7.39 -25.66 -1.51
N ASP A 71 7.80 -26.25 -0.39
CA ASP A 71 7.29 -25.87 0.94
C ASP A 71 7.68 -24.42 1.29
N SER A 72 8.90 -24.00 0.94
CA SER A 72 9.33 -22.60 1.09
C SER A 72 8.53 -21.64 0.22
N LEU A 73 8.26 -22.00 -1.04
CA LEU A 73 7.46 -21.16 -1.93
C LEU A 73 6.01 -21.04 -1.45
N HIS A 74 5.40 -22.16 -1.05
CA HIS A 74 4.04 -22.18 -0.53
C HIS A 74 3.89 -21.34 0.76
N GLY A 75 4.86 -21.43 1.68
CA GLY A 75 4.87 -20.60 2.89
C GLY A 75 5.02 -19.11 2.59
N HIS A 76 5.81 -18.76 1.56
CA HIS A 76 5.94 -17.38 1.11
C HIS A 76 4.66 -16.84 0.47
N ASP A 77 4.01 -17.64 -0.38
CA ASP A 77 2.75 -17.23 -1.03
C ASP A 77 1.64 -17.01 0.02
N PHE A 78 1.56 -17.89 1.02
CA PHE A 78 0.67 -17.71 2.16
C PHE A 78 0.94 -16.40 2.93
N GLN A 79 2.21 -16.07 3.17
CA GLN A 79 2.58 -14.82 3.83
C GLN A 79 2.19 -13.60 2.99
N ILE A 80 2.40 -13.65 1.67
CA ILE A 80 1.98 -12.58 0.75
C ILE A 80 0.47 -12.37 0.81
N GLU A 81 -0.32 -13.43 0.79
CA GLU A 81 -1.78 -13.33 0.86
C GLU A 81 -2.23 -12.68 2.19
N GLN A 82 -1.61 -13.08 3.31
CA GLN A 82 -1.87 -12.47 4.61
C GLN A 82 -1.51 -10.98 4.62
N ASP A 83 -0.33 -10.63 4.10
CA ASP A 83 0.15 -9.24 4.03
C ASP A 83 -0.73 -8.39 3.10
N GLN A 84 -1.27 -8.96 2.02
CA GLN A 84 -2.22 -8.28 1.13
C GLN A 84 -3.52 -7.92 1.85
N GLY A 85 -4.04 -8.83 2.69
CA GLY A 85 -5.22 -8.56 3.52
C GLY A 85 -4.98 -7.40 4.48
N ALA A 86 -3.90 -7.45 5.25
CA ALA A 86 -3.52 -6.38 6.17
C ALA A 86 -3.29 -5.04 5.45
N ARG A 87 -2.71 -5.07 4.25
CA ARG A 87 -2.50 -3.87 3.43
C ARG A 87 -3.82 -3.26 2.94
N ALA A 88 -4.80 -4.08 2.58
CA ALA A 88 -6.12 -3.60 2.18
C ALA A 88 -6.81 -2.84 3.33
N GLU A 89 -6.77 -3.41 4.53
CA GLU A 89 -7.32 -2.78 5.75
C GLU A 89 -6.65 -1.44 6.06
N LEU A 90 -5.31 -1.38 5.97
CA LEU A 90 -4.57 -0.13 6.16
C LEU A 90 -4.92 0.93 5.10
N ILE A 91 -5.12 0.53 3.85
CA ILE A 91 -5.53 1.45 2.77
C ILE A 91 -6.91 2.04 3.07
N ASP A 92 -7.84 1.24 3.57
CA ASP A 92 -9.19 1.73 3.89
C ASP A 92 -9.19 2.64 5.11
N LEU A 93 -8.34 2.36 6.12
CA LEU A 93 -8.09 3.28 7.23
C LEU A 93 -7.54 4.62 6.73
N ILE A 94 -6.51 4.61 5.86
CA ILE A 94 -5.93 5.82 5.27
C ILE A 94 -6.98 6.63 4.49
N LYS A 95 -7.88 5.97 3.75
CA LYS A 95 -8.96 6.67 3.04
C LYS A 95 -9.90 7.37 4.02
N LYS A 96 -10.27 6.69 5.11
CA LYS A 96 -11.13 7.25 6.16
C LYS A 96 -10.47 8.47 6.81
N ASP A 97 -9.21 8.34 7.22
CA ASP A 97 -8.45 9.45 7.84
C ASP A 97 -8.31 10.65 6.89
N ASN A 98 -8.09 10.40 5.59
CA ASN A 98 -8.04 11.47 4.59
C ASN A 98 -9.39 12.20 4.45
N GLN A 99 -10.50 11.47 4.54
CA GLN A 99 -11.83 12.08 4.50
C GLN A 99 -12.07 12.95 5.74
N GLU A 100 -11.69 12.46 6.92
CA GLU A 100 -11.76 13.22 8.17
C GLU A 100 -10.89 14.49 8.12
N LEU A 101 -9.65 14.38 7.62
CA LEU A 101 -8.76 15.53 7.44
C LEU A 101 -9.35 16.58 6.49
N ASN A 102 -9.97 16.16 5.39
CA ASN A 102 -10.61 17.09 4.46
C ASN A 102 -11.79 17.81 5.12
N ASN A 103 -12.60 17.09 5.90
CA ASN A 103 -13.69 17.69 6.66
C ASN A 103 -13.18 18.73 7.67
N LEU A 104 -12.11 18.42 8.40
CA LEU A 104 -11.48 19.35 9.35
C LEU A 104 -10.93 20.59 8.66
N LYS A 105 -10.30 20.46 7.50
CA LYS A 105 -9.84 21.61 6.71
C LYS A 105 -10.99 22.52 6.30
N THR A 106 -12.08 21.95 5.80
CA THR A 106 -13.28 22.73 5.46
C THR A 106 -13.89 23.43 6.67
N GLN A 107 -13.90 22.78 7.85
CA GLN A 107 -14.36 23.41 9.09
C GLN A 107 -13.45 24.57 9.51
N GLN A 108 -12.13 24.39 9.42
CA GLN A 108 -11.14 25.43 9.73
C GLN A 108 -11.33 26.65 8.82
N GLU A 109 -11.46 26.45 7.51
CA GLU A 109 -11.70 27.53 6.55
C GLU A 109 -12.97 28.31 6.88
N ARG A 110 -14.06 27.61 7.24
CA ARG A 110 -15.31 28.26 7.67
C ARG A 110 -15.12 29.07 8.95
N GLN A 111 -14.39 28.55 9.93
CA GLN A 111 -14.11 29.26 11.18
C GLN A 111 -13.28 30.52 10.92
N CYS A 112 -12.25 30.44 10.07
CA CYS A 112 -11.47 31.61 9.67
C CYS A 112 -12.33 32.70 9.04
N LEU A 113 -13.28 32.33 8.16
CA LEU A 113 -14.21 33.29 7.55
C LEU A 113 -15.15 33.93 8.58
N ILE A 114 -15.66 33.14 9.53
CA ILE A 114 -16.52 33.66 10.61
C ILE A 114 -15.73 34.63 11.49
N LEU A 115 -14.50 34.28 11.87
CA LEU A 115 -13.64 35.14 12.68
C LEU A 115 -13.32 36.46 11.95
N ALA A 116 -12.95 36.40 10.67
CA ALA A 116 -12.69 37.59 9.87
C ALA A 116 -13.91 38.54 9.82
N ASN A 117 -15.11 37.98 9.58
CA ASN A 117 -16.35 38.75 9.57
C ASN A 117 -16.66 39.38 10.94
N ASN A 118 -16.42 38.65 12.04
CA ASN A 118 -16.59 39.20 13.39
C ASN A 118 -15.60 40.34 13.66
N TYR A 119 -14.34 40.21 13.26
CA TYR A 119 -13.35 41.29 13.37
C TYR A 119 -13.77 42.55 12.61
N GLU A 120 -14.30 42.42 11.39
CA GLU A 120 -14.81 43.56 10.61
C GLU A 120 -16.02 44.23 11.28
N LYS A 121 -16.95 43.44 11.83
CA LYS A 121 -18.10 43.96 12.58
C LYS A 121 -17.67 44.68 13.86
N GLU A 122 -16.77 44.09 14.63
CA GLU A 122 -16.22 44.70 15.85
C GLU A 122 -15.53 46.02 15.52
N SER A 123 -14.74 46.06 14.44
CA SER A 123 -14.10 47.30 13.99
C SER A 123 -15.11 48.38 13.60
N THR A 124 -16.22 48.00 12.96
CA THR A 124 -17.28 48.94 12.55
C THR A 124 -18.00 49.48 13.79
N ILE A 125 -18.39 48.60 14.72
CA ILE A 125 -19.04 48.98 15.98
C ILE A 125 -18.14 49.90 16.81
N ALA A 126 -16.83 49.63 16.86
CA ALA A 126 -15.89 50.48 17.59
C ALA A 126 -15.81 51.90 17.00
N LEU A 127 -15.87 52.03 15.67
CA LEU A 127 -15.94 53.33 15.01
C LEU A 127 -17.26 54.05 15.33
N ASP A 128 -18.38 53.34 15.24
CA ASP A 128 -19.72 53.89 15.55
C ASP A 128 -19.83 54.38 17.00
N ILE A 129 -19.23 53.66 17.96
CA ILE A 129 -19.18 54.09 19.36
C ILE A 129 -18.40 55.39 19.50
N SER A 130 -17.23 55.48 18.87
CA SER A 130 -16.41 56.70 18.93
C SER A 130 -17.12 57.92 18.33
N THR A 131 -17.87 57.75 17.24
CA THR A 131 -18.67 58.83 16.66
C THR A 131 -19.81 59.24 17.57
N LEU A 132 -20.54 58.30 18.17
CA LEU A 132 -21.63 58.60 19.10
C LEU A 132 -21.13 59.28 20.38
N GLU A 133 -19.95 58.90 20.89
CA GLU A 133 -19.31 59.57 22.03
C GLU A 133 -18.93 61.01 21.69
N GLN A 134 -18.42 61.25 20.48
CA GLN A 134 -18.08 62.59 20.01
C GLN A 134 -19.33 63.47 19.86
N GLU A 135 -20.37 62.98 19.17
CA GLU A 135 -21.66 63.68 19.01
C GLU A 135 -22.30 64.00 20.37
N ARG A 136 -22.24 63.06 21.32
CA ARG A 136 -22.72 63.26 22.69
C ARG A 136 -21.94 64.38 23.38
N ASN A 137 -20.61 64.36 23.31
CA ASN A 137 -19.78 65.38 23.96
C ASN A 137 -20.05 66.76 23.35
N GLU A 138 -20.15 66.87 22.03
CA GLU A 138 -20.49 68.11 21.32
C GLU A 138 -21.88 68.65 21.73
N ALA A 139 -22.85 67.77 21.99
CA ALA A 139 -24.20 68.15 22.44
C ALA A 139 -24.26 68.64 23.90
N TYR A 140 -23.35 68.20 24.78
CA TYR A 140 -23.28 68.63 26.18
C TYR A 140 -22.28 69.78 26.43
N GLU A 141 -21.38 70.07 25.47
CA GLU A 141 -20.46 71.21 25.51
C GLU A 141 -21.06 72.51 24.93
N GLN A 142 -22.31 72.50 24.46
CA GLN A 142 -23.12 73.69 24.16
C GLN A 142 -23.89 74.20 25.39
#